data_AF-K0G6Z2-F1
#
_entry.id   AF-K0G6Z2-F1
#
_cell.length_a   1.000
_cell.length_b   1.000
_cell.length_c   1.000
_cell.angle_alpha   90.00
_cell.angle_beta   90.00
_cell.angle_gamma   90.00
#
_symmetry.space_group_name_H-M   'P 1'
#
loop_
_entity.id
_entity.type
_entity.pdbx_description
1 polymer ?
#
loop_
_entity_poly.entity_id
_entity_poly.type
_entity_poly.pdbx_seq_one_letter_code
_entity_poly.pdbx_strand_id
1 'polypeptide(L)'
;MSQKAEELAVQTAYEEFKRNLTSADVLVNFLAQTEIVKLKAQLENKPIAVMAQQMATQFVFDNASKRHPADRLSVSSVNPEEAQQLLSQFIAFANQQTKQTLNAELIAKWKILFQQVKTAAEIKLGATQQGNQIAAQDWNGKLALMRSVQPLDDKLVAFRFVKAPNVPLSPHSPNQSLWLMIGGLSGLLFGIVLVSFSGLLSRKQGNGETN
;
A
#
# COMPACT_ATOMS: atom_id res chain seq x y z
N MET A 1 -31.38 -0.74 5.69
CA MET A 1 -30.66 -0.03 4.60
C MET A 1 -29.40 0.70 5.11
N SER A 2 -29.38 1.26 6.32
CA SER A 2 -28.21 1.99 6.87
C SER A 2 -26.92 1.15 6.94
N GLN A 3 -26.96 -0.05 7.53
CA GLN A 3 -25.78 -0.88 7.75
C GLN A 3 -25.00 -1.23 6.46
N LYS A 4 -25.71 -1.57 5.37
CA LYS A 4 -25.08 -1.87 4.08
C LYS A 4 -24.40 -0.65 3.47
N ALA A 5 -24.96 0.54 3.66
CA ALA A 5 -24.37 1.78 3.16
C ALA A 5 -23.13 2.17 3.98
N GLU A 6 -23.16 1.98 5.31
CA GLU A 6 -22.02 2.17 6.19
C GLU A 6 -20.88 1.20 5.85
N GLU A 7 -21.18 -0.09 5.65
CA GLU A 7 -20.20 -1.10 5.25
C GLU A 7 -19.54 -0.75 3.91
N LEU A 8 -20.33 -0.34 2.92
CA LEU A 8 -19.81 0.10 1.63
C LEU A 8 -18.91 1.34 1.75
N ALA A 9 -19.27 2.29 2.63
CA ALA A 9 -18.47 3.49 2.86
C ALA A 9 -17.11 3.16 3.49
N VAL A 10 -17.09 2.26 4.48
CA VAL A 10 -15.85 1.76 5.11
C VAL A 10 -14.99 1.04 4.08
N GLN A 11 -15.58 0.17 3.27
CA GLN A 11 -14.87 -0.57 2.23
C GLN A 11 -14.27 0.39 1.18
N THR A 12 -15.05 1.36 0.71
CA THR A 12 -14.59 2.36 -0.27
C THR A 12 -13.42 3.18 0.29
N ALA A 13 -13.49 3.58 1.56
CA ALA A 13 -12.40 4.33 2.20
C ALA A 13 -11.11 3.48 2.27
N TYR A 14 -11.24 2.21 2.65
CA TYR A 14 -10.09 1.30 2.71
C TYR A 14 -9.50 0.99 1.33
N GLU A 15 -10.34 0.83 0.29
CA GLU A 15 -9.89 0.63 -1.09
C GLU A 15 -9.11 1.84 -1.62
N GLU A 16 -9.57 3.05 -1.31
CA GLU A 16 -8.83 4.28 -1.67
C GLU A 16 -7.50 4.36 -0.90
N PHE A 17 -7.49 3.99 0.38
CA PHE A 17 -6.25 3.86 1.15
C PHE A 17 -5.28 2.88 0.51
N LYS A 18 -5.77 1.69 0.16
CA LYS A 18 -4.97 0.66 -0.51
C LYS A 18 -4.42 1.16 -1.84
N ARG A 19 -5.22 1.87 -2.65
CA ARG A 19 -4.77 2.47 -3.92
C ARG A 19 -3.60 3.41 -3.71
N ASN A 20 -3.68 4.29 -2.70
CA ASN A 20 -2.60 5.22 -2.37
C ASN A 20 -1.37 4.49 -1.79
N LEU A 21 -1.59 3.45 -0.97
CA LEU A 21 -0.52 2.65 -0.37
C LEU A 21 0.28 1.85 -1.40
N THR A 22 -0.37 1.38 -2.46
CA THR A 22 0.26 0.58 -3.53
C THR A 22 0.75 1.42 -4.71
N SER A 23 0.50 2.73 -4.71
CA SER A 23 0.89 3.60 -5.81
C SER A 23 2.39 3.89 -5.77
N ALA A 24 3.08 3.55 -6.87
CA ALA A 24 4.50 3.85 -7.03
C ALA A 24 4.76 5.35 -6.97
N ASP A 25 3.91 6.17 -7.59
CA ASP A 25 4.07 7.62 -7.60
C ASP A 25 3.91 8.22 -6.19
N VAL A 26 2.92 7.75 -5.42
CA VAL A 26 2.70 8.19 -4.04
C VAL A 26 3.90 7.83 -3.17
N LEU A 27 4.43 6.62 -3.31
CA LEU A 27 5.60 6.16 -2.57
C LEU A 27 6.87 6.95 -2.95
N VAL A 28 7.13 7.15 -4.25
CA VAL A 28 8.29 7.92 -4.73
C VAL A 28 8.20 9.37 -4.28
N ASN A 29 7.01 9.99 -4.37
CA ASN A 29 6.79 11.36 -3.90
C ASN A 29 7.01 11.50 -2.39
N PHE A 30 6.54 10.53 -1.59
CA PHE A 30 6.83 10.48 -0.17
C PHE A 30 8.35 10.38 0.08
N LEU A 31 9.01 9.39 -0.55
CA LEU A 31 10.43 9.12 -0.36
C LEU A 31 11.29 10.34 -0.72
N ALA A 32 11.01 11.00 -1.84
CA ALA A 32 11.73 12.20 -2.28
C ALA A 32 11.70 13.36 -1.27
N GLN A 33 10.70 13.39 -0.38
CA GLN A 33 10.56 14.41 0.66
C GLN A 33 11.29 14.04 1.96
N THR A 34 11.67 12.77 2.15
CA THR A 34 12.34 12.30 3.37
C THR A 34 13.80 12.74 3.44
N GLU A 35 14.27 13.11 4.62
CA GLU A 35 15.68 13.45 4.87
C GLU A 35 16.62 12.28 4.53
N ILE A 36 16.21 11.05 4.82
CA ILE A 36 16.98 9.83 4.54
C ILE A 36 17.34 9.74 3.05
N VAL A 37 16.37 9.94 2.16
CA VAL A 37 16.57 9.87 0.71
C VAL A 37 17.44 11.02 0.23
N LYS A 38 17.23 12.24 0.75
CA LYS A 38 18.05 13.41 0.38
C LYS A 38 19.52 13.20 0.76
N LEU A 39 19.79 12.69 1.95
CA LEU A 39 21.15 12.41 2.42
C LEU A 39 21.81 11.31 1.60
N LYS A 40 21.11 10.19 1.34
CA LYS A 40 21.63 9.10 0.49
C LYS A 40 21.91 9.58 -0.94
N ALA A 41 21.02 10.41 -1.50
CA ALA A 41 21.19 11.00 -2.81
C ALA A 41 22.45 11.89 -2.89
N GLN A 42 22.72 12.70 -1.85
CA GLN A 42 23.93 13.51 -1.75
C GLN A 42 25.20 12.66 -1.63
N LEU A 43 25.19 11.65 -0.76
CA LEU A 43 26.34 10.76 -0.54
C LEU A 43 26.74 9.98 -1.80
N GLU A 44 25.75 9.54 -2.58
CA GLU A 44 25.98 8.80 -3.82
C GLU A 44 26.03 9.69 -5.07
N ASN A 45 25.94 11.01 -4.92
CA ASN A 45 25.89 12.00 -6.00
C ASN A 45 24.84 11.66 -7.08
N LYS A 46 23.63 11.30 -6.65
CA LYS A 46 22.49 10.96 -7.51
C LYS A 46 21.36 11.98 -7.36
N PRO A 47 20.52 12.19 -8.39
CA PRO A 47 19.28 12.95 -8.23
C PRO A 47 18.35 12.32 -7.18
N ILE A 48 17.70 13.15 -6.36
CA ILE A 48 16.76 12.70 -5.30
C ILE A 48 15.69 11.76 -5.87
N ALA A 49 15.12 12.09 -7.03
CA ALA A 49 14.09 11.28 -7.67
C ALA A 49 14.59 9.86 -8.01
N VAL A 50 15.84 9.72 -8.46
CA VAL A 50 16.44 8.41 -8.77
C VAL A 50 16.66 7.62 -7.48
N MET A 51 17.16 8.26 -6.41
CA MET A 51 17.32 7.62 -5.11
C MET A 51 15.98 7.17 -4.52
N ALA A 52 14.94 8.01 -4.64
CA ALA A 52 13.58 7.69 -4.20
C ALA A 52 13.02 6.47 -4.94
N GLN A 53 13.19 6.38 -6.27
CA GLN A 53 12.80 5.21 -7.05
C GLN A 53 13.57 3.95 -6.64
N GLN A 54 14.88 4.06 -6.41
CA GLN A 54 15.68 2.93 -5.93
C GLN A 54 15.19 2.44 -4.57
N MET A 55 14.94 3.34 -3.61
CA MET A 55 14.42 2.97 -2.30
C MET A 55 12.98 2.44 -2.35
N ALA A 56 12.15 2.89 -3.30
CA ALA A 56 10.80 2.38 -3.49
C ALA A 56 10.78 0.86 -3.77
N THR A 57 11.82 0.32 -4.42
CA THR A 57 11.94 -1.14 -4.67
C THR A 57 12.07 -1.98 -3.41
N GLN A 58 12.42 -1.37 -2.27
CA GLN A 58 12.55 -2.04 -0.99
C GLN A 58 11.21 -2.20 -0.26
N PHE A 59 10.16 -1.51 -0.74
CA PHE A 59 8.80 -1.66 -0.24
C PHE A 59 8.11 -2.81 -0.95
N VAL A 60 7.47 -3.66 -0.17
CA VAL A 60 6.70 -4.81 -0.67
C VAL A 60 5.31 -4.76 -0.07
N PHE A 61 4.31 -4.87 -0.95
CA PHE A 61 2.91 -4.97 -0.59
C PHE A 61 2.38 -6.36 -0.97
N ASP A 62 1.83 -7.07 0.00
CA ASP A 62 1.16 -8.35 -0.19
C ASP A 62 -0.34 -8.21 0.09
N ASN A 63 -1.15 -8.67 -0.85
CA ASN A 63 -2.60 -8.71 -0.67
C ASN A 63 -3.01 -9.77 0.36
N ALA A 64 -4.11 -9.52 1.05
CA ALA A 64 -4.79 -10.48 1.90
C ALA A 64 -5.06 -11.77 1.11
N SER A 65 -4.80 -12.90 1.77
CA SER A 65 -4.96 -14.24 1.22
C SER A 65 -5.57 -15.17 2.27
N LYS A 66 -5.94 -16.39 1.86
CA LYS A 66 -6.45 -17.41 2.80
C LYS A 66 -5.47 -17.72 3.95
N ARG A 67 -4.16 -17.56 3.73
CA ARG A 67 -3.11 -17.79 4.74
C ARG A 67 -2.83 -16.55 5.59
N HIS A 68 -3.05 -15.37 5.03
CA HIS A 68 -2.82 -14.08 5.69
C HIS A 68 -4.04 -13.18 5.48
N PRO A 69 -5.00 -13.14 6.40
CA PRO A 69 -6.31 -12.51 6.18
C PRO A 69 -6.28 -10.97 6.13
N ALA A 70 -5.10 -10.35 6.26
CA ALA A 70 -4.92 -8.91 6.20
C ALA A 70 -3.85 -8.56 5.16
N ASP A 71 -4.02 -7.43 4.48
CA ASP A 71 -2.99 -6.85 3.63
C ASP A 71 -1.73 -6.53 4.45
N ARG A 72 -0.55 -6.72 3.84
CA ARG A 72 0.73 -6.50 4.49
C ARG A 72 1.56 -5.52 3.69
N LEU A 73 2.17 -4.59 4.40
CA LEU A 73 3.21 -3.70 3.88
C LEU A 73 4.49 -3.92 4.67
N SER A 74 5.62 -4.02 3.97
CA SER A 74 6.94 -4.13 4.59
C SER A 74 7.98 -3.33 3.81
N VAL A 75 9.04 -2.92 4.50
CA VAL A 75 10.20 -2.26 3.91
C VAL A 75 11.47 -2.92 4.42
N SER A 76 12.45 -3.08 3.54
CA SER A 76 13.79 -3.55 3.89
C SER A 76 14.76 -2.38 3.97
N SER A 77 15.53 -2.32 5.05
CA SER A 77 16.65 -1.38 5.19
C SER A 77 17.77 -2.03 5.99
N VAL A 78 18.99 -1.55 5.78
CA VAL A 78 20.17 -1.94 6.57
C VAL A 78 20.04 -1.46 8.01
N ASN A 79 19.35 -0.34 8.23
CA ASN A 79 19.03 0.17 9.56
C ASN A 79 17.59 -0.23 9.96
N PRO A 80 17.41 -1.02 11.04
CA PRO A 80 16.08 -1.46 11.48
C PRO A 80 15.19 -0.32 11.99
N GLU A 81 15.76 0.75 12.55
CA GLU A 81 15.02 1.94 12.97
C GLU A 81 14.53 2.74 11.76
N GLU A 82 15.39 2.89 10.74
CA GLU A 82 15.05 3.54 9.47
C GLU A 82 13.86 2.84 8.81
N ALA A 83 13.88 1.49 8.77
CA ALA A 83 12.79 0.69 8.22
C ALA A 83 11.46 0.95 8.95
N GLN A 84 11.47 0.94 10.28
CA GLN A 84 10.26 1.18 11.07
C GLN A 84 9.72 2.60 10.85
N GLN A 85 10.60 3.61 10.84
CA GLN A 85 10.23 5.01 10.65
C GLN A 85 9.63 5.25 9.27
N LEU A 86 10.30 4.77 8.21
CA LEU A 86 9.83 4.89 6.83
C LEU A 86 8.47 4.21 6.66
N LEU A 87 8.29 3.02 7.22
CA LEU A 87 7.02 2.29 7.15
C LEU A 87 5.88 3.05 7.85
N SER A 88 6.12 3.52 9.07
CA SER A 88 5.13 4.27 9.83
C SER A 88 4.75 5.60 9.17
N GLN A 89 5.75 6.35 8.69
CA GLN A 89 5.53 7.63 8.03
C GLN A 89 4.83 7.47 6.69
N PHE A 90 5.17 6.45 5.90
CA PHE A 90 4.51 6.19 4.62
C PHE A 90 3.03 5.81 4.81
N ILE A 91 2.71 4.98 5.81
CA ILE A 91 1.32 4.64 6.13
C ILE A 91 0.52 5.89 6.51
N ALA A 92 1.10 6.76 7.34
CA ALA A 92 0.47 8.03 7.70
C ALA A 92 0.28 8.95 6.48
N PHE A 93 1.30 9.05 5.62
CA PHE A 93 1.25 9.83 4.38
C PHE A 93 0.16 9.32 3.42
N ALA A 94 0.07 8.01 3.20
CA ALA A 94 -0.96 7.40 2.37
C ALA A 94 -2.37 7.64 2.94
N ASN A 95 -2.54 7.59 4.26
CA ASN A 95 -3.82 7.93 4.90
C ASN A 95 -4.15 9.43 4.73
N GLN A 96 -3.17 10.32 4.82
CA GLN A 96 -3.37 11.75 4.57
C GLN A 96 -3.82 12.00 3.12
N GLN A 97 -3.18 11.36 2.14
CA GLN A 97 -3.56 11.45 0.74
C GLN A 97 -4.99 10.92 0.52
N THR A 98 -5.32 9.81 1.17
CA THR A 98 -6.67 9.21 1.12
C THR A 98 -7.72 10.16 1.67
N LYS A 99 -7.46 10.77 2.84
CA LYS A 99 -8.33 11.80 3.40
C LYS A 99 -8.59 12.93 2.41
N GLN A 100 -7.54 13.46 1.79
CA GLN A 100 -7.66 14.55 0.83
C GLN A 100 -8.52 14.14 -0.38
N THR A 101 -8.28 12.96 -0.95
CA THR A 101 -9.05 12.45 -2.08
C THR A 101 -10.52 12.25 -1.73
N LEU A 102 -10.82 11.53 -0.64
CA LEU A 102 -12.20 11.26 -0.22
C LEU A 102 -12.96 12.54 0.11
N ASN A 103 -12.31 13.50 0.77
CA ASN A 103 -12.92 14.79 1.10
C ASN A 103 -13.19 15.60 -0.18
N ALA A 104 -12.25 15.65 -1.12
CA ALA A 104 -12.44 16.33 -2.39
C ALA A 104 -13.60 15.72 -3.20
N GLU A 105 -13.69 14.38 -3.24
CA GLU A 105 -14.80 13.69 -3.88
C GLU A 105 -16.14 13.99 -3.20
N LEU A 106 -16.19 13.99 -1.87
CA LEU A 106 -17.42 14.28 -1.15
C LEU A 106 -17.88 15.71 -1.40
N ILE A 107 -16.96 16.68 -1.38
CA ILE A 107 -17.25 18.08 -1.72
C ILE A 107 -17.78 18.20 -3.15
N ALA A 108 -17.17 17.49 -4.11
CA ALA A 108 -17.62 17.52 -5.50
C ALA A 108 -19.03 16.91 -5.67
N LYS A 109 -19.28 15.74 -5.09
CA LYS A 109 -20.60 15.08 -5.09
C LYS A 109 -21.66 15.94 -4.41
N TRP A 110 -21.30 16.56 -3.28
CA TRP A 110 -22.15 17.49 -2.56
C TRP A 110 -22.55 18.69 -3.38
N LYS A 111 -21.58 19.32 -4.07
CA LYS A 111 -21.82 20.46 -4.96
C LYS A 111 -22.78 20.11 -6.09
N ILE A 112 -22.63 18.92 -6.70
CA ILE A 112 -23.53 18.44 -7.75
C ILE A 112 -24.94 18.23 -7.19
N LEU A 113 -25.08 17.53 -6.05
CA LEU A 113 -26.37 17.27 -5.42
C LEU A 113 -27.08 18.58 -5.03
N PHE A 114 -26.34 19.52 -4.46
CA PHE A 114 -26.85 20.84 -4.11
C PHE A 114 -27.38 21.58 -5.33
N GLN A 115 -26.64 21.57 -6.43
CA GLN A 115 -27.08 22.22 -7.67
C GLN A 115 -28.34 21.55 -8.25
N GLN A 116 -28.44 20.21 -8.20
CA GLN A 116 -29.63 19.47 -8.63
C GLN A 116 -30.86 19.84 -7.80
N VAL A 117 -30.73 19.89 -6.46
CA VAL A 117 -31.84 20.27 -5.59
C VAL A 117 -32.24 21.72 -5.77
N LYS A 118 -31.28 22.62 -5.95
CA LYS A 118 -31.55 24.03 -6.29
C LYS A 118 -32.35 24.15 -7.59
N THR A 119 -31.90 23.50 -8.67
CA THR A 119 -32.60 23.55 -9.97
C THR A 119 -33.98 22.90 -9.90
N ALA A 120 -34.14 21.79 -9.20
CA ALA A 120 -35.45 21.15 -9.00
C ALA A 120 -36.42 22.06 -8.22
N ALA A 121 -35.92 22.79 -7.21
CA ALA A 121 -36.70 23.77 -6.48
C ALA A 121 -37.14 24.93 -7.39
N GLU A 122 -36.23 25.51 -8.18
CA GLU A 122 -36.52 26.59 -9.13
C GLU A 122 -37.58 26.18 -10.17
N ILE A 123 -37.47 24.98 -10.76
CA ILE A 123 -38.43 24.46 -11.75
C ILE A 123 -39.82 24.29 -11.13
N LYS A 124 -39.90 23.68 -9.93
CA LYS A 124 -41.19 23.42 -9.28
C LYS A 124 -41.85 24.70 -8.78
N LEU A 125 -41.07 25.67 -8.30
CA LEU A 125 -41.57 26.98 -7.91
C LEU A 125 -42.14 27.75 -9.11
N GLY A 126 -41.51 27.64 -10.29
CA GLY A 126 -42.02 28.22 -11.54
C GLY A 126 -43.35 27.59 -12.03
N ALA A 127 -43.59 26.30 -11.74
CA ALA A 127 -44.82 25.59 -12.09
C ALA A 127 -45.98 25.79 -11.10
N THR A 128 -45.73 26.26 -9.88
CA THR A 128 -46.74 26.38 -8.80
C THR A 128 -47.51 27.70 -8.75
N GLN A 129 -47.53 28.53 -9.80
CA GLN A 129 -48.41 29.72 -9.84
C GLN A 129 -49.92 29.38 -9.79
N GLN A 130 -50.31 28.10 -9.94
CA GLN A 130 -51.68 27.64 -9.72
C GLN A 130 -51.76 26.60 -8.58
N GLY A 131 -51.93 27.08 -7.35
CA GLY A 131 -52.78 26.42 -6.36
C GLY A 131 -52.19 25.41 -5.37
N ASN A 132 -50.87 25.16 -5.29
CA ASN A 132 -50.35 24.17 -4.32
C ASN A 132 -49.08 24.63 -3.56
N GLN A 133 -49.27 25.35 -2.46
CA GLN A 133 -48.20 25.98 -1.65
C GLN A 133 -47.39 25.00 -0.79
N ILE A 134 -47.87 23.76 -0.59
CA ILE A 134 -47.27 22.77 0.32
C ILE A 134 -46.00 22.15 -0.28
N ALA A 135 -45.93 21.99 -1.61
CA ALA A 135 -44.74 21.42 -2.28
C ALA A 135 -43.53 22.36 -2.26
N ALA A 136 -43.74 23.68 -2.23
CA ALA A 136 -42.68 24.69 -2.22
C ALA A 136 -41.88 24.71 -0.91
N GLN A 137 -42.53 24.43 0.23
CA GLN A 137 -41.90 24.46 1.54
C GLN A 137 -40.92 23.28 1.77
N ASP A 138 -41.23 22.09 1.24
CA ASP A 138 -40.36 20.90 1.36
C ASP A 138 -39.00 21.10 0.65
N TRP A 139 -38.99 21.81 -0.49
CA TRP A 139 -37.74 22.12 -1.22
C TRP A 139 -36.87 23.14 -0.50
N ASN A 140 -37.46 24.19 0.05
CA ASN A 140 -36.72 25.18 0.83
C ASN A 140 -36.14 24.55 2.11
N GLY A 141 -36.88 23.64 2.76
CA GLY A 141 -36.39 22.84 3.88
C GLY A 141 -35.19 21.97 3.50
N LYS A 142 -35.26 21.23 2.39
CA LYS A 142 -34.13 20.44 1.87
C LYS A 142 -32.91 21.31 1.55
N LEU A 143 -33.11 22.48 0.96
CA LEU A 143 -32.01 23.41 0.66
C LEU A 143 -31.37 23.97 1.95
N ALA A 144 -32.18 24.27 2.97
CA ALA A 144 -31.68 24.70 4.27
C ALA A 144 -30.87 23.61 4.99
N LEU A 145 -31.35 22.36 4.95
CA LEU A 145 -30.63 21.19 5.46
C LEU A 145 -29.32 20.94 4.71
N MET A 146 -29.28 21.19 3.41
CA MET A 146 -28.02 21.10 2.67
C MET A 146 -27.04 22.21 3.08
N ARG A 147 -27.51 23.43 3.30
CA ARG A 147 -26.64 24.53 3.73
C ARG A 147 -26.07 24.33 5.14
N SER A 148 -26.72 23.52 5.99
CA SER A 148 -26.26 23.26 7.35
C SER A 148 -25.23 22.14 7.48
N VAL A 149 -24.89 21.43 6.40
CA VAL A 149 -23.84 20.41 6.42
C VAL A 149 -22.49 21.07 6.70
N GLN A 150 -21.90 20.72 7.85
CA GLN A 150 -20.64 21.27 8.34
C GLN A 150 -19.44 20.83 7.49
N PRO A 151 -18.33 21.59 7.51
CA PRO A 151 -17.08 21.15 6.90
C PRO A 151 -16.63 19.80 7.50
N LEU A 152 -16.06 18.96 6.64
CA LEU A 152 -15.62 17.60 7.00
C LEU A 152 -14.54 17.65 8.08
N ASP A 153 -14.66 16.77 9.08
CA ASP A 153 -13.68 16.59 10.17
C ASP A 153 -12.40 15.91 9.65
N ASP A 154 -11.23 16.28 10.20
CA ASP A 154 -9.90 15.78 9.77
C ASP A 154 -9.52 14.43 10.42
N LYS A 155 -10.45 13.81 11.15
CA LYS A 155 -10.24 12.59 11.93
C LYS A 155 -10.43 11.28 11.16
N LEU A 156 -10.64 11.34 9.85
CA LEU A 156 -10.84 10.12 9.06
C LEU A 156 -9.57 9.24 9.07
N VAL A 157 -9.73 7.99 9.48
CA VAL A 157 -8.69 6.96 9.38
C VAL A 157 -9.25 5.84 8.53
N ALA A 158 -8.68 5.66 7.34
CA ALA A 158 -9.19 4.73 6.34
C ALA A 158 -8.76 3.27 6.59
N PHE A 159 -8.00 3.01 7.65
CA PHE A 159 -7.44 1.70 7.94
C PHE A 159 -7.40 1.42 9.45
N ARG A 160 -7.08 0.18 9.82
CA ARG A 160 -6.73 -0.19 11.20
C ARG A 160 -5.54 -1.14 11.19
N PHE A 161 -4.70 -1.06 12.21
CA PHE A 161 -3.58 -1.99 12.34
C PHE A 161 -4.06 -3.35 12.84
N VAL A 162 -3.74 -4.40 12.09
CA VAL A 162 -3.71 -5.78 12.61
C VAL A 162 -2.36 -6.04 13.27
N LYS A 163 -1.28 -5.50 12.68
CA LYS A 163 0.07 -5.46 13.26
C LYS A 163 0.70 -4.10 12.97
N ALA A 164 1.09 -3.38 14.02
CA ALA A 164 1.73 -2.07 13.88
C ALA A 164 3.22 -2.22 13.48
N PRO A 165 3.81 -1.24 12.79
CA PRO A 165 5.25 -1.18 12.53
C PRO A 165 6.05 -1.24 13.83
N ASN A 166 6.99 -2.19 13.92
CA ASN A 166 7.93 -2.31 15.03
C ASN A 166 9.36 -2.46 14.51
N VAL A 167 10.33 -2.07 15.33
CA VAL A 167 11.75 -2.25 15.02
C VAL A 167 12.04 -3.76 15.01
N PRO A 168 12.53 -4.34 13.90
CA PRO A 168 12.81 -5.77 13.84
C PRO A 168 14.00 -6.12 14.74
N LEU A 169 13.86 -7.19 15.53
CA LEU A 169 14.90 -7.69 16.43
C LEU A 169 15.91 -8.62 15.73
N SER A 170 15.58 -9.09 14.53
CA SER A 170 16.40 -10.01 13.75
C SER A 170 16.47 -9.57 12.28
N PRO A 171 17.65 -9.61 11.64
CA PRO A 171 17.78 -9.34 10.21
C PRO A 171 16.89 -10.26 9.37
N HIS A 172 16.39 -9.73 8.25
CA HIS A 172 15.68 -10.55 7.27
C HIS A 172 16.71 -11.34 6.46
N SER A 173 16.91 -12.62 6.77
CA SER A 173 17.76 -13.51 5.98
C SER A 173 16.93 -14.28 4.96
N PRO A 174 17.37 -14.39 3.69
CA PRO A 174 16.72 -15.26 2.71
C PRO A 174 16.73 -16.71 3.21
N ASN A 175 15.66 -17.47 2.92
CA ASN A 175 15.44 -18.83 3.45
C ASN A 175 16.72 -19.68 3.51
N GLN A 176 17.28 -19.86 4.71
CA GLN A 176 18.51 -20.63 4.95
C GLN A 176 18.38 -22.08 4.46
N SER A 177 17.16 -22.63 4.44
CA SER A 177 16.87 -23.95 3.89
C SER A 177 17.21 -24.08 2.40
N LEU A 178 17.03 -23.01 1.62
CA LEU A 178 17.40 -22.99 0.20
C LEU A 178 18.91 -23.02 0.02
N TRP A 179 19.66 -22.27 0.84
CA TRP A 179 21.12 -22.28 0.81
C TRP A 179 21.69 -23.63 1.25
N LEU A 180 21.10 -24.26 2.26
CA LEU A 180 21.48 -25.62 2.69
C LEU A 180 21.18 -26.66 1.61
N MET A 181 20.06 -26.55 0.90
CA MET A 181 19.73 -27.42 -0.24
C MET A 181 20.74 -27.28 -1.38
N ILE A 182 21.06 -26.05 -1.80
CA ILE A 182 22.02 -25.79 -2.88
C ILE A 182 23.41 -26.28 -2.48
N GLY A 183 23.85 -25.98 -1.26
CA GLY A 183 25.13 -26.44 -0.73
C GLY A 183 25.21 -27.97 -0.66
N GLY A 184 24.16 -28.62 -0.17
CA GLY A 184 24.07 -30.08 -0.06
C GLY A 184 24.11 -30.77 -1.43
N LEU A 185 23.33 -30.29 -2.40
CA LEU A 185 23.33 -30.82 -3.77
C LEU A 185 24.68 -30.64 -4.46
N SER A 186 25.28 -29.45 -4.33
CA SER A 186 26.60 -29.17 -4.89
C SER A 186 27.68 -30.09 -4.29
N GLY A 187 27.73 -30.20 -2.96
CA GLY A 187 28.69 -31.07 -2.27
C GLY A 187 28.55 -32.55 -2.65
N LEU A 188 27.32 -33.04 -2.80
CA LEU A 188 27.06 -34.42 -3.22
C LEU A 188 27.53 -34.68 -4.65
N LEU A 189 27.27 -33.76 -5.59
CA LEU A 189 27.75 -33.88 -6.97
C LEU A 189 29.28 -33.87 -7.03
N PHE A 190 29.94 -32.95 -6.32
CA PHE A 190 31.40 -32.91 -6.24
C PHE A 190 31.99 -34.19 -5.63
N GLY A 191 31.36 -34.74 -4.59
CA GLY A 191 31.78 -36.00 -3.97
C GLY A 191 31.70 -37.19 -4.94
N ILE A 192 30.61 -37.31 -5.70
CA ILE A 192 30.44 -38.39 -6.69
C ILE A 192 31.51 -38.31 -7.79
N VAL A 193 31.85 -37.11 -8.26
CA VAL A 193 32.90 -36.92 -9.27
C VAL A 193 34.27 -37.36 -8.73
N LEU A 194 34.63 -36.95 -7.51
CA LEU A 194 35.91 -37.33 -6.90
C LEU A 194 36.05 -38.84 -6.67
N VAL A 195 34.99 -39.50 -6.18
CA VAL A 195 34.98 -40.96 -6.00
C VAL A 195 35.07 -41.70 -7.33
N SER A 196 34.39 -41.19 -8.37
CA SER A 196 34.44 -41.78 -9.71
C SER A 196 35.83 -41.65 -10.32
N PHE A 197 36.50 -40.51 -10.11
CA PHE A 197 37.86 -40.26 -10.61
C PHE A 197 38.92 -41.10 -9.88
N SER A 198 38.83 -41.23 -8.55
CA SER A 198 39.75 -42.05 -7.76
C SER A 198 39.57 -43.56 -8.03
N GLY A 199 38.34 -44.01 -8.26
CA GLY A 199 38.04 -45.38 -8.68
C GLY A 199 38.62 -45.73 -10.05
N LEU A 200 38.56 -44.80 -11.01
CA LEU A 200 39.18 -44.96 -12.34
C LEU A 200 40.72 -45.03 -12.28
N LEU A 201 41.35 -44.20 -11.43
CA LEU A 201 42.80 -44.21 -11.23
C LEU A 201 43.27 -45.50 -10.55
N SER A 202 42.54 -45.99 -9.55
CA SER A 202 42.88 -47.23 -8.84
C SER A 202 42.76 -48.48 -9.72
N ARG A 203 41.77 -48.50 -10.63
CA ARG A 203 41.55 -49.63 -11.56
C ARG A 203 42.63 -49.74 -12.65
N LYS A 204 43.34 -48.65 -12.97
CA LYS A 204 44.45 -48.64 -13.94
C LYS A 204 45.74 -49.24 -13.38
N GLN A 205 45.94 -49.25 -12.05
CA GLN A 205 47.11 -49.87 -11.42
C GLN A 205 46.96 -51.38 -11.17
N GLY A 206 45.74 -51.91 -11.08
CA GLY A 206 45.49 -53.35 -10.84
C GLY A 206 45.60 -54.27 -12.06
N ASN A 207 45.76 -53.73 -13.27
CA ASN A 207 45.89 -54.52 -14.51
C ASN A 207 47.34 -54.66 -15.01
N GLY A 208 48.32 -54.36 -14.15
CA GLY A 208 49.76 -54.40 -14.47
C GLY A 208 50.50 -55.68 -14.07
N GLU A 209 49.86 -56.65 -13.42
CA GLU A 209 50.51 -57.89 -12.96
C GLU A 209 49.69 -59.13 -13.35
N THR A 210 49.80 -59.57 -14.60
CA THR A 210 49.76 -61.00 -14.94
C THR A 210 50.43 -61.23 -16.30
N ASN A 211 51.50 -62.04 -16.26
CA ASN A 211 52.38 -62.57 -17.31
C ASN A 211 53.45 -61.65 -17.88
#